data_AF-U2W8Z5-F1
#
_entry.id   AF-U2W8Z5-F1
#
_cell.length_a   1.000
_cell.length_b   1.000
_cell.length_c   1.000
_cell.angle_alpha   90.00
_cell.angle_beta   90.00
_cell.angle_gamma   90.00
#
_symmetry.space_group_name_H-M   'P 1'
#
loop_
_entity.id
_entity.type
_entity.pdbx_description
1 polymer ?
#
loop_
_entity_poly.entity_id
_entity_poly.type
_entity_poly.pdbx_seq_one_letter_code
_entity_poly.pdbx_strand_id
1 'polypeptide(L)'
;MGLLDFVKKMATGASDEDNRKNKARMREIFNSLVPDGDDYKLIYCHMEVNHNAILVEVNVHSNYIVGYKTGEVAVVSVNADLTEYGEAEFFNRENGSSIKASWTGYCIAENGKASYQFEPITYEPGIKREAKYSVAVTQSTEEVSAFRKFFKAGL
;
A
#
# COMPACT_ATOMS: atom_id res chain seq x y z
N MET A 1 -11.60 -25.20 -4.43
CA MET A 1 -12.27 -24.09 -3.70
C MET A 1 -13.59 -24.58 -3.13
N GLY A 2 -13.91 -24.18 -1.89
CA GLY A 2 -15.19 -24.48 -1.21
C GLY A 2 -16.16 -23.30 -1.26
N LEU A 3 -17.45 -23.54 -0.95
CA LEU A 3 -18.52 -22.53 -1.00
C LEU A 3 -18.25 -21.29 -0.12
N LEU A 4 -17.67 -21.48 1.07
CA LEU A 4 -17.30 -20.37 1.97
C LEU A 4 -16.21 -19.47 1.39
N ASP A 5 -15.26 -20.06 0.67
CA ASP A 5 -14.15 -19.36 0.03
C ASP A 5 -14.65 -18.52 -1.17
N PHE A 6 -15.66 -19.04 -1.88
CA PHE A 6 -16.36 -18.29 -2.92
C PHE A 6 -17.15 -17.10 -2.36
N VAL A 7 -17.92 -17.29 -1.28
CA VAL A 7 -18.66 -16.19 -0.62
C VAL A 7 -17.71 -15.12 -0.08
N LYS A 8 -16.57 -15.53 0.50
CA LYS A 8 -15.55 -14.60 0.99
C LYS A 8 -14.88 -13.85 -0.15
N LYS A 9 -14.54 -14.51 -1.27
CA LYS A 9 -14.01 -13.84 -2.46
C LYS A 9 -15.00 -12.82 -3.04
N MET A 10 -16.28 -13.16 -3.11
CA MET A 10 -17.33 -12.24 -3.58
C MET A 10 -17.52 -11.04 -2.66
N ALA A 11 -17.42 -11.22 -1.35
CA ALA A 11 -17.45 -10.11 -0.40
C ALA A 11 -16.18 -9.26 -0.55
N THR A 12 -15.02 -9.90 -0.46
CA THR A 12 -13.73 -9.28 -0.14
C THR A 12 -12.80 -9.01 -1.31
N GLY A 13 -13.17 -9.41 -2.53
CA GLY A 13 -12.33 -9.26 -3.73
C GLY A 13 -11.16 -10.23 -3.79
N ALA A 14 -10.75 -10.82 -2.67
CA ALA A 14 -9.66 -11.78 -2.57
C ALA A 14 -10.12 -13.07 -1.88
N SER A 15 -9.73 -14.24 -2.41
CA SER A 15 -9.76 -15.46 -1.60
C SER A 15 -8.63 -15.44 -0.56
N ASP A 16 -8.70 -16.30 0.46
CA ASP A 16 -7.57 -16.46 1.41
C ASP A 16 -6.29 -16.93 0.70
N GLU A 17 -6.44 -17.63 -0.43
CA GLU A 17 -5.35 -18.02 -1.31
C GLU A 17 -4.76 -16.82 -2.06
N ASP A 18 -5.60 -15.99 -2.67
CA ASP A 18 -5.17 -14.77 -3.39
C ASP A 18 -4.44 -13.82 -2.44
N ASN A 19 -4.99 -13.58 -1.24
CA ASN A 19 -4.36 -12.74 -0.22
C ASN A 19 -2.97 -13.26 0.19
N ARG A 20 -2.84 -14.57 0.40
CA ARG A 20 -1.55 -15.18 0.78
C ARG A 20 -0.52 -15.05 -0.34
N LYS A 21 -0.92 -15.33 -1.58
CA LYS A 21 -0.05 -15.21 -2.76
C LYS A 21 0.39 -13.77 -2.96
N ASN A 22 -0.52 -12.81 -2.85
CA ASN A 22 -0.22 -11.40 -3.06
C ASN A 22 0.66 -10.83 -1.94
N LYS A 23 0.42 -11.17 -0.65
CA LYS A 23 1.34 -10.78 0.43
C LYS A 23 2.74 -11.36 0.23
N ALA A 24 2.85 -12.63 -0.20
CA ALA A 24 4.14 -13.25 -0.51
C ALA A 24 4.83 -12.57 -1.70
N ARG A 25 4.08 -12.25 -2.76
CA ARG A 25 4.61 -11.55 -3.93
C ARG A 25 5.07 -10.13 -3.61
N MET A 26 4.31 -9.39 -2.80
CA MET A 26 4.74 -8.07 -2.31
C MET A 26 6.05 -8.17 -1.53
N ARG A 27 6.18 -9.18 -0.66
CA ARG A 27 7.42 -9.43 0.08
C ARG A 27 8.59 -9.74 -0.85
N GLU A 28 8.40 -10.59 -1.86
CA GLU A 28 9.42 -10.91 -2.86
C GLU A 28 9.89 -9.66 -3.62
N ILE A 29 8.94 -8.86 -4.15
CA ILE A 29 9.25 -7.61 -4.86
C ILE A 29 10.06 -6.68 -3.96
N PHE A 30 9.58 -6.45 -2.73
CA PHE A 30 10.25 -5.55 -1.80
C PHE A 30 11.68 -6.00 -1.49
N ASN A 31 11.87 -7.27 -1.15
CA ASN A 31 13.20 -7.82 -0.83
C ASN A 31 14.14 -7.84 -2.04
N SER A 32 13.62 -7.84 -3.27
CA SER A 32 14.45 -7.73 -4.49
C SER A 32 15.02 -6.33 -4.71
N LEU A 33 14.43 -5.30 -4.10
CA LEU A 33 14.79 -3.89 -4.29
C LEU A 33 15.41 -3.26 -3.04
N VAL A 34 15.10 -3.78 -1.86
CA VAL A 34 15.48 -3.20 -0.57
C VAL A 34 16.47 -4.12 0.15
N PRO A 35 17.71 -3.65 0.42
CA PRO A 35 18.66 -4.39 1.24
C PRO A 35 18.07 -4.70 2.62
N ASP A 36 18.30 -5.92 3.09
CA ASP A 36 17.76 -6.42 4.37
C ASP A 36 16.23 -6.22 4.48
N GLY A 37 15.51 -6.41 3.37
CA GLY A 37 14.08 -6.13 3.26
C GLY A 37 13.21 -6.86 4.30
N ASP A 38 13.65 -8.00 4.81
CA ASP A 38 12.96 -8.77 5.86
C ASP A 38 12.90 -8.04 7.21
N ASP A 39 13.76 -7.06 7.45
CA ASP A 39 13.72 -6.22 8.67
C ASP A 39 12.52 -5.25 8.69
N TYR A 40 11.90 -5.02 7.52
CA TYR A 40 10.77 -4.11 7.39
C TYR A 40 9.46 -4.86 7.63
N LYS A 41 8.55 -4.21 8.36
CA LYS A 41 7.13 -4.55 8.28
C LYS A 41 6.59 -4.02 6.96
N LEU A 42 5.76 -4.78 6.26
CA LEU A 42 5.12 -4.34 5.02
C LEU A 42 3.65 -4.04 5.23
N ILE A 43 3.19 -3.01 4.52
CA ILE A 43 1.78 -2.70 4.37
C ILE A 43 1.53 -2.29 2.92
N TYR A 44 0.39 -2.72 2.39
CA TYR A 44 -0.15 -2.20 1.13
C TYR A 44 -0.83 -0.86 1.40
N CYS A 45 -0.59 0.11 0.52
CA CYS A 45 -1.29 1.39 0.53
C CYS A 45 -1.83 1.69 -0.86
N HIS A 46 -3.04 2.24 -0.89
CA HIS A 46 -3.70 2.71 -2.10
C HIS A 46 -3.83 4.23 -2.04
N MET A 47 -3.98 4.87 -3.19
CA MET A 47 -4.44 6.25 -3.31
C MET A 47 -5.25 6.41 -4.60
N GLU A 48 -6.44 7.00 -4.49
CA GLU A 48 -7.27 7.38 -5.62
C GLU A 48 -7.36 8.91 -5.73
N VAL A 49 -6.90 9.46 -6.85
CA VAL A 49 -7.02 10.91 -7.13
C VAL A 49 -7.89 11.11 -8.37
N ASN A 50 -8.99 11.85 -8.17
CA ASN A 50 -9.96 12.12 -9.23
C ASN A 50 -9.82 13.58 -9.68
N HIS A 51 -9.69 13.80 -10.99
CA HIS A 51 -9.66 15.14 -11.54
C HIS A 51 -10.54 15.26 -12.80
N ASN A 52 -11.25 16.38 -12.88
CA ASN A 52 -12.13 16.69 -14.00
C ASN A 52 -11.33 17.35 -15.12
N ALA A 53 -11.39 16.79 -16.32
CA ALA A 53 -11.05 17.46 -17.58
C ALA A 53 -12.35 17.84 -18.33
N ILE A 54 -12.24 18.69 -19.36
CA ILE A 54 -13.37 19.37 -20.03
C ILE A 54 -14.54 18.42 -20.42
N LEU A 55 -14.24 17.16 -20.76
CA LEU A 55 -15.22 16.14 -21.19
C LEU A 55 -15.02 14.77 -20.53
N VAL A 56 -14.03 14.60 -19.64
CA VAL A 56 -13.68 13.29 -19.04
C VAL A 56 -13.28 13.46 -17.58
N GLU A 57 -13.75 12.54 -16.73
CA GLU A 57 -13.24 12.35 -15.38
C GLU A 57 -12.09 11.35 -15.43
N VAL A 58 -10.93 11.74 -14.88
CA VAL A 58 -9.75 10.88 -14.80
C VAL A 58 -9.57 10.46 -13.35
N ASN A 59 -9.64 9.15 -13.11
CA ASN A 59 -9.39 8.53 -11.81
C ASN A 59 -8.03 7.84 -11.86
N VAL A 60 -7.07 8.34 -11.09
CA VAL A 60 -5.72 7.79 -10.99
C VAL A 60 -5.66 6.91 -9.74
N HIS A 61 -5.43 5.62 -9.96
CA HIS A 61 -5.23 4.63 -8.90
C HIS A 61 -3.74 4.33 -8.75
N SER A 62 -3.18 4.69 -7.60
CA SER A 62 -1.79 4.40 -7.27
C SER A 62 -1.70 3.35 -6.18
N ASN A 63 -0.80 2.39 -6.37
CA ASN A 63 -0.64 1.24 -5.49
C ASN A 63 0.81 1.16 -5.01
N TYR A 64 0.99 0.96 -3.71
CA TYR A 64 2.30 0.99 -3.09
C TYR A 64 2.49 -0.21 -2.16
N ILE A 65 3.67 -0.83 -2.24
CA ILE A 65 4.23 -1.62 -1.15
C ILE A 65 5.03 -0.66 -0.28
N VAL A 66 4.61 -0.50 0.97
CA VAL A 66 5.29 0.37 1.93
C VAL A 66 5.93 -0.48 3.00
N GLY A 67 7.26 -0.47 3.03
CA GLY A 67 8.05 -1.05 4.10
C GLY A 67 8.38 -0.01 5.16
N TYR A 68 8.27 -0.36 6.42
CA TYR A 68 8.63 0.53 7.52
C TYR A 68 9.38 -0.21 8.63
N LYS A 69 10.44 0.43 9.12
CA LYS A 69 11.21 0.04 10.31
C LYS A 69 11.61 1.30 11.06
N THR A 70 12.14 1.16 12.28
CA THR A 70 12.56 2.32 13.07
C THR A 70 13.54 3.20 12.27
N GLY A 71 13.18 4.47 12.10
CA GLY A 71 14.01 5.47 11.42
C GLY A 71 13.92 5.49 9.87
N GLU A 72 13.16 4.59 9.25
CA GLU A 72 13.10 4.51 7.78
C GLU A 72 11.79 3.95 7.22
N VAL A 73 11.35 4.54 6.12
CA VAL A 73 10.28 4.03 5.25
C VAL A 73 10.84 3.80 3.86
N ALA A 74 10.51 2.67 3.24
CA ALA A 74 10.81 2.41 1.83
C ALA A 74 9.49 2.19 1.07
N VAL A 75 9.38 2.78 -0.12
CA VAL A 75 8.16 2.81 -0.92
C VAL A 75 8.47 2.22 -2.29
N VAL A 76 7.65 1.27 -2.73
CA VAL A 76 7.73 0.69 -4.07
C VAL A 76 6.37 0.83 -4.73
N SER A 77 6.32 1.57 -5.83
CA SER A 77 5.12 1.67 -6.68
C SER A 77 4.91 0.36 -7.44
N VAL A 78 3.68 -0.14 -7.49
CA VAL A 78 3.32 -1.39 -8.16
C VAL A 78 2.05 -1.22 -8.99
N ASN A 79 1.83 -2.10 -9.97
CA ASN A 79 0.51 -2.27 -10.56
C ASN A 79 -0.38 -3.21 -9.71
N ALA A 80 -1.68 -3.27 -10.02
CA ALA A 80 -2.66 -4.07 -9.27
C ALA A 80 -2.34 -5.59 -9.29
N ASP A 81 -1.69 -6.06 -10.35
CA ASP A 81 -1.36 -7.48 -10.56
C ASP A 81 0.01 -7.89 -10.00
N LEU A 82 0.78 -6.95 -9.43
CA LEU A 82 2.14 -7.17 -8.91
C LEU A 82 3.13 -7.75 -9.95
N THR A 83 2.92 -7.40 -11.22
CA THR A 83 3.77 -7.81 -12.36
C THR A 83 4.74 -6.71 -12.79
N GLU A 84 4.38 -5.45 -12.56
CA GLU A 84 5.18 -4.28 -12.88
C GLU A 84 5.38 -3.45 -11.60
N TYR A 85 6.61 -2.97 -11.41
CA TYR A 85 6.99 -2.21 -10.23
C TYR A 85 8.13 -1.24 -10.54
N GLY A 86 8.14 -0.12 -9.81
CA GLY A 86 9.19 0.89 -9.88
C GLY A 86 10.38 0.59 -8.96
N GLU A 87 11.35 1.50 -8.95
CA GLU A 87 12.47 1.46 -8.00
C GLU A 87 11.99 1.74 -6.55
N ALA A 88 12.78 1.32 -5.57
CA ALA A 88 12.51 1.63 -4.17
C ALA A 88 12.95 3.05 -3.82
N GLU A 89 12.04 3.82 -3.22
CA GLU A 89 12.32 5.14 -2.67
C GLU A 89 12.39 5.12 -1.16
N PHE A 90 13.46 5.70 -0.60
CA PHE A 90 13.74 5.68 0.83
C PHE A 90 13.44 7.03 1.47
N PHE A 91 12.88 6.98 2.67
CA PHE A 91 12.54 8.13 3.50
C PHE A 91 13.13 7.90 4.89
N ASN A 92 14.20 8.60 5.20
CA ASN A 92 14.86 8.57 6.50
C ASN A 92 15.37 9.97 6.88
N ARG A 93 15.85 10.15 8.12
CA ARG A 93 16.39 11.45 8.55
C ARG A 93 17.62 11.88 7.75
N GLU A 94 18.44 10.92 7.30
CA GLU A 94 19.71 11.18 6.61
C GLU A 94 19.52 11.86 5.25
N ASN A 95 18.46 11.49 4.53
CA ASN A 95 18.11 12.12 3.25
C ASN A 95 17.10 13.28 3.39
N GLY A 96 16.91 13.80 4.61
CA GLY A 96 16.07 14.95 4.89
C GLY A 96 14.56 14.69 4.74
N SER A 97 14.14 13.44 4.87
CA SER A 97 12.73 13.08 4.78
C SER A 97 11.98 13.35 6.07
N SER A 98 10.66 13.43 5.95
CA SER A 98 9.73 13.43 7.07
C SER A 98 8.59 12.46 6.81
N ILE A 99 8.04 11.92 7.89
CA ILE A 99 6.77 11.19 7.85
C ILE A 99 5.80 11.80 8.86
N LYS A 100 4.51 11.79 8.53
CA LYS A 100 3.45 12.27 9.41
C LYS A 100 2.12 11.56 9.15
N ALA A 101 1.32 11.40 10.18
CA ALA A 101 -0.09 11.02 10.03
C ALA A 101 -0.95 12.28 9.86
N SER A 102 -1.82 12.31 8.85
CA SER A 102 -2.79 13.39 8.66
C SER A 102 -3.95 13.25 9.64
N TRP A 103 -4.60 14.38 9.94
CA TRP A 103 -5.86 14.44 10.69
C TRP A 103 -7.01 13.65 10.03
N THR A 104 -6.96 13.45 8.71
CA THR A 104 -7.94 12.68 7.92
C THR A 104 -7.63 11.18 7.84
N GLY A 105 -6.54 10.71 8.47
CA GLY A 105 -6.21 9.29 8.55
C GLY A 105 -5.23 8.78 7.48
N TYR A 106 -4.73 9.67 6.61
CA TYR A 106 -3.65 9.35 5.67
C TYR A 106 -2.29 9.32 6.38
N CYS A 107 -1.34 8.61 5.78
CA CYS A 107 0.05 8.59 6.19
C CYS A 107 0.88 9.23 5.07
N ILE A 108 1.71 10.22 5.39
CA ILE A 108 2.47 10.98 4.39
C ILE A 108 3.95 10.74 4.61
N ALA A 109 4.69 10.43 3.55
CA ALA A 109 6.15 10.41 3.52
C ALA A 109 6.64 11.38 2.45
N GLU A 110 7.51 12.31 2.80
CA GLU A 110 7.96 13.36 1.89
C GLU A 110 9.41 13.78 2.12
N ASN A 111 10.05 14.24 1.05
CA ASN A 111 11.34 14.91 1.05
C ASN A 111 11.35 16.01 -0.03
N GLY A 112 12.51 16.62 -0.30
CA GLY A 112 12.62 17.67 -1.32
C GLY A 112 12.38 17.21 -2.77
N LYS A 113 12.20 15.90 -3.03
CA LYS A 113 12.04 15.31 -4.36
C LYS A 113 10.68 14.64 -4.57
N ALA A 114 10.11 14.03 -3.55
CA ALA A 114 8.88 13.26 -3.63
C ALA A 114 7.99 13.49 -2.40
N SER A 115 6.67 13.41 -2.60
CA SER A 115 5.67 13.41 -1.54
C SER A 115 4.62 12.36 -1.85
N TYR A 116 4.48 11.41 -0.94
CA TYR A 116 3.53 10.31 -1.04
C TYR A 116 2.46 10.44 0.03
N GLN A 117 1.22 10.27 -0.39
CA GLN A 117 0.07 10.13 0.50
C GLN A 117 -0.43 8.68 0.44
N PHE A 118 -0.48 8.03 1.59
CA PHE A 118 -0.85 6.64 1.75
C PHE A 118 -2.19 6.51 2.44
N GLU A 119 -3.09 5.77 1.82
CA GLU A 119 -4.27 5.21 2.48
C GLU A 119 -4.03 3.72 2.79
N PRO A 120 -3.68 3.38 4.05
CA PRO A 120 -3.55 1.99 4.44
C PRO A 120 -4.94 1.36 4.56
N ILE A 121 -5.29 0.51 3.59
CA ILE A 121 -6.60 -0.12 3.55
C ILE A 121 -6.61 -1.37 4.44
N THR A 122 -7.62 -1.52 5.29
CA THR A 122 -7.93 -2.84 5.87
C THR A 122 -8.57 -3.75 4.82
N TYR A 123 -9.23 -3.13 3.83
CA TYR A 123 -10.15 -3.79 2.91
C TYR A 123 -10.62 -2.88 1.77
N GLU A 124 -10.71 -3.42 0.54
CA GLU A 124 -11.60 -2.90 -0.50
C GLU A 124 -12.66 -3.94 -0.84
N PRO A 125 -13.98 -3.63 -0.77
CA PRO A 125 -15.01 -4.58 -1.16
C PRO A 125 -14.86 -4.95 -2.64
N GLY A 126 -14.68 -6.24 -2.94
CA GLY A 126 -14.57 -6.78 -4.31
C GLY A 126 -15.80 -6.59 -5.20
N ILE A 127 -16.83 -5.93 -4.67
CA ILE A 127 -18.09 -5.58 -5.35
C ILE A 127 -17.97 -4.21 -6.04
N LYS A 128 -16.96 -3.40 -5.74
CA LYS A 128 -16.77 -2.10 -6.39
C LYS A 128 -15.97 -2.24 -7.69
N ARG A 129 -16.40 -1.50 -8.71
CA ARG A 129 -15.76 -1.45 -10.04
C ARG A 129 -14.30 -1.00 -9.97
N GLU A 130 -13.92 -0.27 -8.92
CA GLU A 130 -12.56 0.20 -8.65
C GLU A 130 -11.61 -0.91 -8.18
N ALA A 131 -12.10 -2.00 -7.57
CA ALA A 131 -11.26 -3.03 -6.95
C ALA A 131 -10.30 -3.73 -7.92
N LYS A 132 -10.56 -3.66 -9.24
CA LYS A 132 -9.66 -4.18 -10.29
C LYS A 132 -8.37 -3.35 -10.45
N TYR A 133 -8.34 -2.13 -9.90
CA TYR A 133 -7.19 -1.23 -9.97
C TYR A 133 -6.35 -1.28 -8.68
N SER A 134 -6.73 -2.11 -7.72
CA SER A 134 -6.05 -2.31 -6.45
C SER A 134 -5.54 -3.74 -6.32
N VAL A 135 -4.46 -3.92 -5.55
CA VAL A 135 -3.96 -5.25 -5.23
C VAL A 135 -4.97 -5.97 -4.34
N ALA A 136 -5.34 -7.18 -4.72
CA ALA A 136 -6.26 -8.02 -3.93
C ALA A 136 -5.58 -8.53 -2.65
N VAL A 137 -5.57 -7.72 -1.60
CA VAL A 137 -4.93 -8.00 -0.31
C VAL A 137 -5.81 -7.54 0.85
N THR A 138 -5.80 -8.32 1.93
CA THR A 138 -6.51 -7.99 3.18
C THR A 138 -5.49 -7.74 4.28
N GLN A 139 -5.68 -6.64 5.01
CA GLN A 139 -4.80 -6.23 6.10
C GLN A 139 -5.59 -6.12 7.40
N SER A 140 -5.01 -6.61 8.48
CA SER A 140 -5.66 -6.59 9.78
C SER A 140 -5.74 -5.16 10.33
N THR A 141 -6.71 -4.92 11.20
CA THR A 141 -6.84 -3.64 11.92
C THR A 141 -5.57 -3.33 12.72
N GLU A 142 -4.89 -4.36 13.23
CA GLU A 142 -3.63 -4.25 13.97
C GLU A 142 -2.47 -3.83 13.04
N GLU A 143 -2.35 -4.40 11.83
CA GLU A 143 -1.36 -4.00 10.83
C GLU A 143 -1.53 -2.50 10.49
N VAL A 144 -2.76 -2.08 10.16
CA VAL A 144 -3.07 -0.67 9.84
C VAL A 144 -2.87 0.26 11.04
N SER A 145 -3.26 -0.16 12.24
CA SER A 145 -3.07 0.64 13.46
C SER A 145 -1.59 0.83 13.80
N ALA A 146 -0.79 -0.23 13.67
CA ALA A 146 0.65 -0.17 13.91
C ALA A 146 1.34 0.79 12.94
N PHE A 147 0.98 0.73 11.66
CA PHE A 147 1.48 1.65 10.64
C PHE A 147 1.12 3.11 10.92
N ARG A 148 -0.15 3.40 11.23
CA ARG A 148 -0.59 4.76 11.59
C ARG A 148 0.13 5.30 12.83
N LYS A 149 0.34 4.45 13.85
CA LYS A 149 1.10 4.83 15.04
C LYS A 149 2.56 5.16 14.72
N PHE A 150 3.18 4.40 13.82
CA PHE A 150 4.52 4.67 13.34
C PHE A 150 4.62 6.04 12.64
N PHE A 151 3.72 6.32 11.69
CA PHE A 151 3.68 7.63 11.01
C PHE A 151 3.36 8.80 11.95
N LYS A 152 2.59 8.55 13.02
CA LYS A 152 2.34 9.55 14.06
C LYS A 152 3.58 9.83 14.93
N ALA A 153 4.44 8.83 15.12
CA ALA A 153 5.67 8.98 15.90
C ALA A 153 6.77 9.74 15.14
N GLY A 154 6.78 9.64 13.81
CA GLY A 154 7.81 10.24 12.96
C GLY A 154 9.02 9.33 12.73
N LEU A 155 9.93 9.77 11.84
CA LEU A 155 11.24 9.16 11.62
C LEU A 155 12.17 9.49 12.77
#